data_AF-A0AAU3FY62-F1
#
_entry.id   AF-A0AAU3FY62-F1
#
_cell.length_a   1.000
_cell.length_b   1.000
_cell.length_c   1.000
_cell.angle_alpha   90.00
_cell.angle_beta   90.00
_cell.angle_gamma   90.00
#
_symmetry.space_group_name_H-M   'P 1'
#
loop_
_entity.id
_entity.type
_entity.pdbx_description
1 polymer ?
#
loop_
_entity_poly.entity_id
_entity_poly.type
_entity_poly.pdbx_seq_one_letter_code
_entity_poly.pdbx_strand_id
1 'polypeptide(L)'
;MSAEPESRGELVQRVMARRDAFTAARDLYVNILLDERRPEPAVGGSYRRERSLFIQYVNPEILACYGKDVTRGDVGRILEQSLRATRLAVLLTDAYLLFPSSYMFELPWFGVFLRAVEPLIHEGLIRHTSTTPELTAYRDMKVREYRRDENNPYSTSQRFHIEPDLVWYPHSGKPTSVGIAELWSRALTPDGGLSGVVHAVARALHRPYGRVERAMARSPERLEGQAFVKRFVERTLPGPMPGDADSLLGLFLSAAYLRSYVRDLDTAILTDLPIGPLSCELNDSMEDMKGRVLSYRRLDLALHWLRVDHFVHRGATWKELVLLRSSAEFGMITSLLYGSGSANAFRLAIIGASRSRHFGPAATCGDALSNVAVVADQLARMLG
;
A
#
# COMPACT_ATOMS: atom_id res chain seq x y z
N MET A 1 34.19 -62.28 7.39
CA MET A 1 33.07 -61.92 8.27
C MET A 1 32.72 -60.48 7.99
N SER A 2 31.63 -60.31 7.25
CA SER A 2 31.06 -59.03 6.83
C SER A 2 30.08 -58.55 7.90
N ALA A 3 30.08 -57.25 8.18
CA ALA A 3 28.91 -56.55 8.72
C ALA A 3 28.94 -55.10 8.22
N GLU A 4 27.92 -54.79 7.41
CA GLU A 4 27.52 -53.48 6.91
C GLU A 4 26.62 -52.75 7.95
N PRO A 5 26.31 -51.45 7.74
CA PRO A 5 26.08 -50.48 8.82
C PRO A 5 24.61 -50.22 9.18
N GLU A 6 24.36 -49.95 10.46
CA GLU A 6 23.14 -49.32 10.97
C GLU A 6 23.21 -47.78 10.85
N SER A 7 22.52 -47.19 9.87
CA SER A 7 22.28 -45.72 9.86
C SER A 7 21.00 -45.29 9.12
N ARG A 8 19.99 -46.16 9.00
CA ARG A 8 18.74 -45.85 8.26
C ARG A 8 17.54 -45.43 9.13
N GLY A 9 17.66 -45.45 10.46
CA GLY A 9 16.54 -45.13 11.38
C GLY A 9 16.25 -43.64 11.59
N GLU A 10 17.28 -42.80 11.75
CA GLU A 10 17.08 -41.40 12.18
C GLU A 10 16.63 -40.46 11.06
N LEU A 11 16.94 -40.78 9.80
CA LEU A 11 16.55 -39.94 8.65
C LEU A 11 15.06 -40.04 8.33
N VAL A 12 14.43 -41.19 8.60
CA VAL A 12 12.99 -41.40 8.34
C VAL A 12 12.13 -40.65 9.35
N GLN A 13 12.52 -40.59 10.62
CA GLN A 13 11.80 -39.82 11.66
C GLN A 13 11.87 -38.30 11.43
N ARG A 14 13.00 -37.74 10.98
CA ARG A 14 13.11 -36.32 10.63
C ARG A 14 12.31 -35.93 9.38
N VAL A 15 12.15 -36.85 8.42
CA VAL A 15 11.33 -36.62 7.23
C VAL A 15 9.83 -36.71 7.56
N MET A 16 9.42 -37.63 8.45
CA MET A 16 8.02 -37.69 8.90
C MET A 16 7.62 -36.46 9.74
N ALA A 17 8.45 -36.00 10.69
CA ALA A 17 8.16 -34.80 11.47
C ALA A 17 8.04 -33.51 10.63
N ARG A 18 8.78 -33.40 9.51
CA ARG A 18 8.65 -32.28 8.55
C ARG A 18 7.38 -32.36 7.71
N ARG A 19 6.90 -33.57 7.40
CA ARG A 19 5.65 -33.79 6.65
C ARG A 19 4.43 -33.59 7.56
N ASP A 20 4.54 -33.93 8.83
CA ASP A 20 3.51 -33.72 9.84
C ASP A 20 3.37 -32.24 10.21
N ALA A 21 4.46 -31.46 10.24
CA ALA A 21 4.39 -30.00 10.41
C ALA A 21 3.74 -29.28 9.20
N PHE A 22 3.91 -29.80 7.98
CA PHE A 22 3.28 -29.27 6.77
C PHE A 22 1.78 -29.62 6.69
N THR A 23 1.40 -30.78 7.24
CA THR A 23 -0.01 -31.20 7.35
C THR A 23 -0.71 -30.49 8.51
N ALA A 24 -0.04 -30.30 9.66
CA ALA A 24 -0.56 -29.54 10.79
C ALA A 24 -0.76 -28.05 10.47
N ALA A 25 0.11 -27.45 9.64
CA ALA A 25 -0.13 -26.09 9.14
C ALA A 25 -1.41 -26.04 8.28
N ARG A 26 -1.67 -27.07 7.46
CA ARG A 26 -2.89 -27.17 6.64
C ARG A 26 -4.15 -27.42 7.48
N ASP A 27 -4.04 -28.16 8.58
CA ASP A 27 -5.16 -28.44 9.49
C ASP A 27 -5.47 -27.27 10.45
N LEU A 28 -4.47 -26.43 10.78
CA LEU A 28 -4.68 -25.15 11.45
C LEU A 28 -5.38 -24.11 10.55
N TYR A 29 -5.24 -24.22 9.22
CA TYR A 29 -5.98 -23.38 8.27
C TYR A 29 -7.47 -23.74 8.13
N VAL A 30 -7.90 -24.92 8.62
CA VAL A 30 -9.30 -25.34 8.54
C VAL A 30 -10.14 -24.79 9.71
N ASN A 31 -9.53 -24.42 10.83
CA ASN A 31 -10.25 -23.95 12.03
C ASN A 31 -10.28 -22.42 12.24
N ILE A 32 -9.68 -21.62 11.34
CA ILE A 32 -9.83 -20.15 11.32
C ILE A 32 -10.86 -19.77 10.25
N LEU A 33 -12.03 -20.41 10.34
CA LEU A 33 -13.26 -20.07 9.62
C LEU A 33 -14.32 -19.67 10.65
N LEU A 34 -14.01 -18.70 11.50
CA LEU A 34 -15.00 -18.06 12.37
C LEU A 34 -14.69 -16.56 12.48
N ASP A 35 -14.88 -15.87 11.36
CA ASP A 35 -15.57 -14.57 11.35
C ASP A 35 -16.17 -14.36 9.95
N GLU A 36 -17.31 -15.01 9.72
CA GLU A 36 -18.12 -14.86 8.52
C GLU A 36 -18.86 -13.51 8.56
N ARG A 37 -18.17 -12.46 8.12
CA ARG A 37 -18.77 -11.26 7.49
C ARG A 37 -17.68 -10.47 6.77
N ARG A 38 -17.16 -11.06 5.68
CA ARG A 38 -16.42 -10.29 4.70
C ARG A 38 -17.42 -9.44 3.91
N PRO A 39 -17.26 -8.11 3.81
CA PRO A 39 -17.85 -7.41 2.69
C PRO A 39 -17.23 -7.99 1.42
N GLU A 40 -18.06 -8.49 0.50
CA GLU A 40 -17.59 -8.80 -0.85
C GLU A 40 -16.85 -7.57 -1.42
N PRO A 41 -15.74 -7.75 -2.16
CA PRO A 41 -15.09 -6.63 -2.82
C PRO A 41 -16.08 -6.00 -3.79
N ALA A 42 -16.64 -4.85 -3.40
CA ALA A 42 -17.57 -4.11 -4.22
C ALA A 42 -16.86 -3.69 -5.52
N VAL A 43 -17.27 -4.30 -6.62
CA VAL A 43 -16.88 -3.95 -7.98
C VAL A 43 -17.46 -2.57 -8.29
N GLY A 44 -16.62 -1.60 -8.66
CA GLY A 44 -17.02 -0.30 -9.19
C GLY A 44 -17.87 0.58 -8.25
N GLY A 45 -17.25 1.18 -7.24
CA GLY A 45 -17.93 2.08 -6.30
C GLY A 45 -17.45 3.53 -6.37
N SER A 46 -18.27 4.47 -5.90
CA SER A 46 -17.79 5.79 -5.48
C SER A 46 -16.83 5.66 -4.28
N TYR A 47 -16.18 6.76 -3.90
CA TYR A 47 -15.47 6.84 -2.63
C TYR A 47 -16.36 6.38 -1.45
N ARG A 48 -15.74 5.66 -0.51
CA ARG A 48 -16.36 5.09 0.69
C ARG A 48 -15.43 5.31 1.88
N ARG A 49 -15.94 5.91 2.96
CA ARG A 49 -15.14 6.25 4.13
C ARG A 49 -14.79 5.03 4.98
N GLU A 50 -15.62 3.99 4.95
CA GLU A 50 -15.40 2.75 5.69
C GLU A 50 -14.26 1.92 5.09
N ARG A 51 -13.72 2.35 3.94
CA ARG A 51 -12.62 1.69 3.27
C ARG A 51 -11.29 2.04 3.93
N SER A 52 -10.46 1.04 4.19
CA SER A 52 -9.12 1.24 4.74
C SER A 52 -8.19 1.93 3.73
N LEU A 53 -7.19 2.66 4.22
CA LEU A 53 -6.19 3.32 3.36
C LEU A 53 -4.84 2.63 3.47
N PHE A 54 -4.28 2.26 2.32
CA PHE A 54 -2.98 1.60 2.25
C PHE A 54 -1.86 2.65 2.28
N ILE A 55 -0.90 2.47 3.19
CA ILE A 55 0.27 3.33 3.37
C ILE A 55 1.31 2.95 2.32
N GLN A 56 1.16 3.42 1.09
CA GLN A 56 2.13 3.14 0.03
C GLN A 56 3.25 4.19 -0.07
N TYR A 57 3.03 5.37 0.49
CA TYR A 57 3.95 6.52 0.40
C TYR A 57 5.25 6.37 1.22
N VAL A 58 5.48 5.20 1.82
CA VAL A 58 6.74 4.80 2.47
C VAL A 58 7.44 3.66 1.72
N ASN A 59 6.80 3.06 0.72
CA ASN A 59 7.31 1.88 0.03
C ASN A 59 8.57 2.22 -0.78
N PRO A 60 9.69 1.50 -0.57
CA PRO A 60 10.95 1.86 -1.19
C PRO A 60 10.96 1.67 -2.71
N GLU A 61 10.30 0.63 -3.23
CA GLU A 61 10.23 0.35 -4.67
C GLU A 61 9.35 1.39 -5.39
N ILE A 62 8.23 1.79 -4.77
CA ILE A 62 7.37 2.88 -5.30
C ILE A 62 8.14 4.19 -5.29
N LEU A 63 8.79 4.54 -4.18
CA LEU A 63 9.59 5.76 -4.07
C LEU A 63 10.71 5.81 -5.12
N ALA A 64 11.37 4.69 -5.37
CA ALA A 64 12.40 4.57 -6.40
C ALA A 64 11.86 4.86 -7.81
N CYS A 65 10.62 4.46 -8.14
CA CYS A 65 9.98 4.81 -9.41
C CYS A 65 9.86 6.33 -9.66
N TYR A 66 9.90 7.14 -8.59
CA TYR A 66 9.82 8.60 -8.66
C TYR A 66 11.15 9.29 -8.28
N GLY A 67 12.26 8.55 -8.38
CA GLY A 67 13.60 9.07 -8.11
C GLY A 67 13.84 9.46 -6.65
N LYS A 68 13.15 8.81 -5.70
CA LYS A 68 13.35 9.01 -4.26
C LYS A 68 14.11 7.82 -3.69
N ASP A 69 15.30 8.07 -3.16
CA ASP A 69 16.15 7.04 -2.59
C ASP A 69 16.04 7.02 -1.06
N VAL A 70 15.45 5.95 -0.51
CA VAL A 70 15.30 5.76 0.94
C VAL A 70 16.62 5.41 1.66
N THR A 71 17.71 5.18 0.93
CA THR A 71 19.02 4.79 1.46
C THR A 71 20.06 5.91 1.45
N ARG A 72 19.86 6.96 0.65
CA ARG A 72 20.83 8.06 0.46
C ARG A 72 20.26 9.42 0.87
N GLY A 73 20.44 9.79 2.14
CA GLY A 73 20.29 11.17 2.65
C GLY A 73 18.87 11.76 2.73
N ASP A 74 17.91 11.27 1.96
CA ASP A 74 16.54 11.82 1.90
C ASP A 74 15.60 11.33 3.02
N VAL A 75 16.06 10.45 3.91
CA VAL A 75 15.22 9.79 4.95
C VAL A 75 14.44 10.78 5.80
N GLY A 76 15.07 11.85 6.27
CA GLY A 76 14.39 12.85 7.11
C GLY A 76 13.25 13.55 6.37
N ARG A 77 13.48 13.90 5.10
CA ARG A 77 12.46 14.52 4.24
C ARG A 77 11.34 13.52 3.91
N ILE A 78 11.69 12.28 3.58
CA ILE A 78 10.70 11.22 3.29
C ILE A 78 9.83 11.00 4.53
N LEU A 79 10.43 10.81 5.70
CA LEU A 79 9.71 10.65 6.96
C LEU A 79 8.76 11.82 7.24
N GLU A 80 9.23 13.06 7.11
CA GLU A 80 8.39 14.25 7.30
C GLU A 80 7.18 14.24 6.36
N GLN A 81 7.40 13.93 5.09
CA GLN A 81 6.35 13.91 4.07
C GLN A 81 5.39 12.73 4.25
N SER A 82 5.89 11.57 4.67
CA SER A 82 5.08 10.42 5.04
C SER A 82 4.19 10.74 6.23
N LEU A 83 4.69 11.42 7.26
CA LEU A 83 3.86 11.84 8.40
C LEU A 83 2.78 12.84 7.99
N ARG A 84 3.09 13.81 7.12
CA ARG A 84 2.07 14.71 6.55
C ARG A 84 1.01 13.96 5.74
N ALA A 85 1.44 12.98 4.93
CA ALA A 85 0.54 12.10 4.20
C ALA A 85 -0.37 11.29 5.15
N THR A 86 0.19 10.76 6.24
CA THR A 86 -0.56 10.02 7.27
C THR A 86 -1.66 10.87 7.90
N ARG A 87 -1.40 12.15 8.17
CA ARG A 87 -2.41 13.06 8.74
C ARG A 87 -3.64 13.18 7.84
N LEU A 88 -3.45 13.30 6.53
CA LEU A 88 -4.57 13.34 5.58
C LEU A 88 -5.19 11.95 5.37
N ALA A 89 -4.38 10.89 5.38
CA ALA A 89 -4.89 9.53 5.28
C ALA A 89 -5.85 9.21 6.44
N VAL A 90 -5.53 9.60 7.67
CA VAL A 90 -6.42 9.45 8.84
C VAL A 90 -7.76 10.13 8.63
N LEU A 91 -7.76 11.33 8.03
CA LEU A 91 -8.99 12.10 7.78
C LEU A 91 -9.91 11.44 6.73
N LEU A 92 -9.34 10.68 5.80
CA LEU A 92 -10.04 10.08 4.65
C LEU A 92 -10.62 8.69 4.91
N THR A 93 -10.46 8.13 6.10
CA THR A 93 -11.02 6.82 6.43
C THR A 93 -11.59 6.79 7.84
N ASP A 94 -12.77 6.20 7.97
CA ASP A 94 -13.39 5.84 9.25
C ASP A 94 -12.90 4.47 9.76
N ALA A 95 -12.21 3.71 8.91
CA ALA A 95 -11.56 2.46 9.27
C ALA A 95 -10.13 2.71 9.77
N TYR A 96 -9.17 1.95 9.25
CA TYR A 96 -7.76 1.97 9.66
C TYR A 96 -6.84 2.18 8.45
N LEU A 97 -5.61 2.57 8.76
CA LEU A 97 -4.51 2.58 7.80
C LEU A 97 -3.84 1.21 7.81
N LEU A 98 -3.53 0.69 6.62
CA LEU A 98 -2.87 -0.59 6.43
C LEU A 98 -1.47 -0.42 5.86
N PHE A 99 -0.53 -1.17 6.39
CA PHE A 99 0.79 -1.32 5.79
C PHE A 99 1.21 -2.81 5.77
N PRO A 100 1.98 -3.24 4.75
CA PRO A 100 2.49 -4.61 4.69
C PRO A 100 3.57 -4.81 5.75
N SER A 101 3.56 -5.99 6.37
CA SER A 101 4.55 -6.34 7.41
C SER A 101 5.99 -6.28 6.92
N SER A 102 6.21 -6.36 5.60
CA SER A 102 7.53 -6.20 4.97
C SER A 102 8.20 -4.88 5.33
N TYR A 103 7.46 -3.79 5.54
CA TYR A 103 8.05 -2.48 5.86
C TYR A 103 8.85 -2.50 7.16
N MET A 104 8.45 -3.33 8.13
CA MET A 104 9.20 -3.46 9.38
C MET A 104 10.62 -3.99 9.14
N PHE A 105 10.84 -4.74 8.05
CA PHE A 105 12.13 -5.33 7.69
C PHE A 105 12.87 -4.54 6.60
N GLU A 106 12.13 -4.00 5.63
CA GLU A 106 12.69 -3.38 4.42
C GLU A 106 13.07 -1.91 4.61
N LEU A 107 12.53 -1.23 5.63
CA LEU A 107 12.72 0.20 5.86
C LEU A 107 13.43 0.45 7.21
N PRO A 108 14.73 0.78 7.22
CA PRO A 108 15.50 0.97 8.45
C PRO A 108 14.94 2.02 9.41
N TRP A 109 14.23 3.03 8.90
CA TRP A 109 13.64 4.13 9.66
C TRP A 109 12.17 3.91 10.03
N PHE A 110 11.56 2.79 9.65
CA PHE A 110 10.13 2.58 9.85
C PHE A 110 9.74 2.51 11.33
N GLY A 111 10.64 2.04 12.21
CA GLY A 111 10.44 2.12 13.66
C GLY A 111 10.32 3.56 14.18
N VAL A 112 11.00 4.54 13.53
CA VAL A 112 10.83 5.97 13.85
C VAL A 112 9.44 6.46 13.41
N PHE A 113 9.00 6.02 12.22
CA PHE A 113 7.65 6.31 11.74
C PHE A 113 6.58 5.75 12.69
N LEU A 114 6.68 4.49 13.09
CA LEU A 114 5.73 3.83 14.01
C LEU A 114 5.64 4.56 15.35
N ARG A 115 6.77 4.94 15.97
CA ARG A 115 6.78 5.75 17.20
C ARG A 115 6.10 7.11 17.02
N ALA A 116 6.31 7.76 15.88
CA ALA A 116 5.69 9.06 15.60
C ALA A 116 4.16 8.96 15.44
N VAL A 117 3.62 7.77 15.12
CA VAL A 117 2.18 7.49 14.97
C VAL A 117 1.64 6.57 16.07
N GLU A 118 2.40 6.34 17.14
CA GLU A 118 2.06 5.43 18.25
C GLU A 118 0.64 5.66 18.80
N PRO A 119 0.15 6.90 19.00
CA PRO A 119 -1.23 7.09 19.46
C PRO A 119 -2.30 6.51 18.53
N LEU A 120 -2.04 6.45 17.20
CA LEU A 120 -2.96 5.81 16.26
C LEU A 120 -2.90 4.28 16.34
N ILE A 121 -1.75 3.72 16.71
CA ILE A 121 -1.57 2.29 16.93
C ILE A 121 -2.36 1.85 18.17
N HIS A 122 -2.22 2.56 19.29
CA HIS A 122 -2.96 2.28 20.54
C HIS A 122 -4.48 2.33 20.35
N GLU A 123 -4.97 3.23 19.48
CA GLU A 123 -6.39 3.34 19.13
C GLU A 123 -6.83 2.31 18.06
N GLY A 124 -5.94 1.40 17.64
CA GLY A 124 -6.22 0.36 16.63
C GLY A 124 -6.47 0.87 15.21
N LEU A 125 -6.06 2.11 14.92
CA LEU A 125 -6.27 2.82 13.66
C LEU A 125 -5.15 2.61 12.65
N ILE A 126 -4.06 1.97 13.06
CA ILE A 126 -2.99 1.50 12.18
C ILE A 126 -2.84 0.00 12.40
N ARG A 127 -2.85 -0.76 11.31
CA ARG A 127 -2.70 -2.22 11.35
C ARG A 127 -1.67 -2.68 10.32
N HIS A 128 -0.97 -3.76 10.64
CA HIS A 128 -0.07 -4.40 9.69
C HIS A 128 -0.76 -5.57 8.99
N THR A 129 -0.36 -5.87 7.76
CA THR A 129 -0.94 -6.99 7.01
C THR A 129 0.13 -7.98 6.53
N SER A 130 -0.20 -9.26 6.61
CA SER A 130 0.65 -10.38 6.23
C SER A 130 -0.19 -11.64 6.06
N THR A 131 0.38 -12.65 5.41
CA THR A 131 -0.21 -13.99 5.27
C THR A 131 -0.23 -14.78 6.57
N THR A 132 0.61 -14.40 7.55
CA THR A 132 0.72 -15.03 8.87
C THR A 132 0.68 -13.96 9.98
N PRO A 133 0.05 -14.25 11.13
CA PRO A 133 0.02 -13.31 12.27
C PRO A 133 1.40 -13.09 12.89
N GLU A 134 2.20 -14.16 12.95
CA GLU A 134 3.51 -14.11 13.59
C GLU A 134 4.57 -13.50 12.66
N LEU A 135 5.18 -12.39 13.07
CA LEU A 135 6.23 -11.72 12.29
C LEU A 135 7.48 -12.57 12.09
N THR A 136 7.82 -13.44 13.05
CA THR A 136 8.93 -14.38 12.89
C THR A 136 8.64 -15.38 11.77
N ALA A 137 7.46 -15.99 11.76
CA ALA A 137 7.04 -16.90 10.70
C ALA A 137 6.96 -16.19 9.34
N TYR A 138 6.47 -14.94 9.32
CA TYR A 138 6.46 -14.11 8.13
C TYR A 138 7.88 -13.86 7.61
N ARG A 139 8.81 -13.46 8.48
CA ARG A 139 10.23 -13.24 8.12
C ARG A 139 10.85 -14.51 7.53
N ASP A 140 10.66 -15.67 8.17
CA ASP A 140 11.25 -16.93 7.72
C ASP A 140 10.69 -17.39 6.36
N MET A 141 9.43 -17.05 6.06
CA MET A 141 8.87 -17.20 4.71
C MET A 141 9.57 -16.25 3.72
N LYS A 142 9.71 -14.97 4.04
CA LYS A 142 10.33 -13.96 3.15
C LYS A 142 11.83 -14.20 2.92
N VAL A 143 12.57 -14.75 3.89
CA VAL A 143 13.97 -15.18 3.71
C VAL A 143 14.09 -16.18 2.56
N ARG A 144 13.14 -17.12 2.43
CA ARG A 144 13.11 -18.11 1.34
C ARG A 144 12.73 -17.49 -0.01
N GLU A 145 11.82 -16.53 -0.01
CA GLU A 145 11.46 -15.77 -1.22
C GLU A 145 12.61 -14.88 -1.72
N TYR A 146 13.43 -14.34 -0.81
CA TYR A 146 14.59 -13.48 -1.11
C TYR A 146 15.91 -14.25 -1.07
N ARG A 147 15.86 -15.58 -1.23
CA ARG A 147 17.07 -16.42 -1.32
C ARG A 147 17.96 -15.93 -2.46
N ARG A 148 19.29 -16.05 -2.30
CA ARG A 148 20.29 -15.58 -3.28
C ARG A 148 20.24 -14.07 -3.55
N ASP A 149 19.64 -13.28 -2.65
CA ASP A 149 19.80 -11.83 -2.60
C ASP A 149 20.88 -11.48 -1.58
N GLU A 150 21.96 -10.84 -2.02
CA GLU A 150 23.06 -10.42 -1.15
C GLU A 150 22.60 -9.37 -0.13
N ASN A 151 21.61 -8.56 -0.51
CA ASN A 151 21.02 -7.50 0.31
C ASN A 151 19.66 -7.92 0.90
N ASN A 152 19.48 -9.21 1.22
CA ASN A 152 18.20 -9.71 1.75
C ASN A 152 17.85 -9.04 3.09
N PRO A 153 16.82 -8.16 3.15
CA PRO A 153 16.51 -7.42 4.37
C PRO A 153 15.97 -8.32 5.49
N TYR A 154 15.40 -9.48 5.13
CA TYR A 154 14.83 -10.45 6.06
C TYR A 154 15.87 -11.38 6.69
N SER A 155 17.10 -11.38 6.16
CA SER A 155 18.20 -12.20 6.69
C SER A 155 18.81 -11.64 7.98
N THR A 156 18.52 -10.38 8.30
CA THR A 156 19.06 -9.70 9.47
C THR A 156 18.49 -10.30 10.76
N SER A 157 19.36 -10.52 11.75
CA SER A 157 18.98 -10.96 13.10
C SER A 157 18.47 -9.82 13.98
N GLN A 158 18.29 -8.62 13.40
CA GLN A 158 17.92 -7.43 14.14
C GLN A 158 16.57 -7.67 14.84
N ARG A 159 16.57 -7.51 16.16
CA ARG A 159 15.33 -7.58 16.93
C ARG A 159 14.53 -6.32 16.65
N PHE A 160 13.32 -6.50 16.14
CA PHE A 160 12.37 -5.42 15.99
C PHE A 160 11.57 -5.32 17.29
N HIS A 161 11.56 -4.13 17.88
CA HIS A 161 10.55 -3.79 18.87
C HIS A 161 9.26 -3.51 18.11
N ILE A 162 8.34 -4.45 18.18
CA ILE A 162 6.98 -4.29 17.67
C ILE A 162 6.19 -3.65 18.80
N GLU A 163 5.45 -2.59 18.48
CA GLU A 163 4.50 -2.03 19.45
C GLU A 163 3.50 -3.12 19.83
N PRO A 164 3.31 -3.43 21.13
CA PRO A 164 2.50 -4.57 21.57
C PRO A 164 1.04 -4.47 21.08
N ASP A 165 0.56 -3.26 20.84
CA ASP A 165 -0.81 -2.99 20.40
C ASP A 165 -0.98 -2.98 18.86
N LEU A 166 0.08 -3.28 18.11
CA LEU A 166 0.01 -3.32 16.65
C LEU A 166 -0.80 -4.52 16.17
N VAL A 167 -2.05 -4.27 15.77
CA VAL A 167 -3.00 -5.31 15.37
C VAL A 167 -2.67 -5.86 13.97
N TRP A 168 -2.70 -7.19 13.84
CA TRP A 168 -2.60 -7.91 12.58
C TRP A 168 -3.91 -7.87 11.79
N TYR A 169 -3.81 -7.64 10.48
CA TYR A 169 -4.89 -7.76 9.51
C TYR A 169 -4.57 -8.86 8.49
N PRO A 170 -5.37 -9.94 8.41
CA PRO A 170 -5.07 -11.08 7.57
C PRO A 170 -5.11 -10.73 6.09
N HIS A 171 -4.05 -11.09 5.36
CA HIS A 171 -4.05 -11.10 3.90
C HIS A 171 -4.36 -12.53 3.41
N SER A 172 -5.65 -12.82 3.21
CA SER A 172 -6.13 -14.14 2.75
C SER A 172 -6.30 -14.23 1.23
N GLY A 173 -5.70 -13.30 0.47
CA GLY A 173 -5.75 -13.29 -0.98
C GLY A 173 -4.87 -14.37 -1.62
N LYS A 174 -4.94 -14.48 -2.95
CA LYS A 174 -3.90 -15.20 -3.71
C LYS A 174 -2.54 -14.56 -3.36
N PRO A 175 -1.43 -15.34 -3.31
CA PRO A 175 -0.12 -14.75 -3.13
C PRO A 175 0.11 -13.64 -4.16
N THR A 176 0.61 -12.48 -3.72
CA THR A 176 0.81 -11.29 -4.56
C THR A 176 1.61 -11.62 -5.82
N SER A 177 2.60 -12.52 -5.73
CA SER A 177 3.40 -12.99 -6.88
C SER A 177 2.57 -13.66 -7.98
N VAL A 178 1.52 -14.41 -7.63
CA VAL A 178 0.61 -15.04 -8.59
C VAL A 178 -0.21 -13.98 -9.31
N GLY A 179 -0.75 -12.99 -8.58
CA GLY A 179 -1.49 -11.88 -9.18
C GLY A 179 -0.62 -11.04 -10.13
N ILE A 180 0.63 -10.78 -9.75
CA ILE A 180 1.59 -10.08 -10.61
C ILE A 180 1.94 -10.91 -11.85
N ALA A 181 2.12 -12.23 -11.73
CA ALA A 181 2.36 -13.10 -12.88
C ALA A 181 1.20 -13.11 -13.88
N GLU A 182 -0.05 -13.11 -13.41
CA GLU A 182 -1.25 -12.99 -14.25
C GLU A 182 -1.31 -11.63 -14.98
N LEU A 183 -0.87 -10.54 -14.35
CA LEU A 183 -0.76 -9.21 -14.98
C LEU A 183 0.41 -9.16 -15.98
N TRP A 184 1.54 -9.75 -15.63
CA TRP A 184 2.75 -9.83 -16.46
C TRP A 184 2.46 -10.47 -17.81
N SER A 185 1.83 -11.65 -17.80
CA SER A 185 1.49 -12.37 -19.04
C SER A 185 0.56 -11.57 -19.95
N ARG A 186 -0.39 -10.83 -19.38
CA ARG A 186 -1.29 -9.96 -20.15
C ARG A 186 -0.60 -8.71 -20.70
N ALA A 187 0.40 -8.19 -19.98
CA ALA A 187 1.10 -6.97 -20.36
C ALA A 187 2.13 -7.17 -21.48
N LEU A 188 2.54 -8.42 -21.75
CA LEU A 188 3.49 -8.74 -22.82
C LEU A 188 2.85 -8.87 -24.21
N THR A 189 1.51 -8.86 -24.30
CA THR A 189 0.80 -8.84 -25.59
C THR A 189 1.16 -7.59 -26.41
N PRO A 190 0.96 -7.58 -27.74
CA PRO A 190 1.32 -6.44 -28.59
C PRO A 190 0.74 -5.08 -28.13
N ASP A 191 -0.46 -5.09 -27.56
CA ASP A 191 -1.16 -3.90 -27.05
C ASP A 191 -1.04 -3.76 -25.51
N GLY A 192 -0.26 -4.62 -24.87
CA GLY A 192 -0.06 -4.64 -23.43
C GLY A 192 0.92 -3.59 -22.93
N GLY A 193 0.85 -3.26 -21.64
CA GLY A 193 1.68 -2.21 -21.02
C GLY A 193 3.19 -2.45 -21.03
N LEU A 194 3.66 -3.66 -21.34
CA LEU A 194 5.08 -3.98 -21.48
C LEU A 194 5.51 -4.13 -22.95
N SER A 195 4.63 -3.94 -23.94
CA SER A 195 4.98 -4.08 -25.35
C SER A 195 6.13 -3.15 -25.77
N GLY A 196 6.14 -1.91 -25.28
CA GLY A 196 7.22 -0.96 -25.47
C GLY A 196 8.56 -1.43 -24.89
N VAL A 197 8.53 -2.06 -23.70
CA VAL A 197 9.71 -2.66 -23.05
C VAL A 197 10.24 -3.81 -23.91
N VAL A 198 9.37 -4.71 -24.38
CA VAL A 198 9.77 -5.82 -25.26
C VAL A 198 10.42 -5.31 -26.55
N HIS A 199 9.87 -4.28 -27.18
CA HIS A 199 10.45 -3.66 -28.37
C HIS A 199 11.82 -3.03 -28.10
N ALA A 200 11.98 -2.32 -26.98
CA ALA A 200 13.26 -1.71 -26.60
C ALA A 200 14.34 -2.78 -26.41
N VAL A 201 14.02 -3.86 -25.71
CA VAL A 201 14.93 -4.98 -25.46
C VAL A 201 15.25 -5.75 -26.74
N ALA A 202 14.25 -6.00 -27.60
CA ALA A 202 14.45 -6.65 -28.89
C ALA A 202 15.44 -5.87 -29.78
N ARG A 203 15.30 -4.55 -29.85
CA ARG A 203 16.23 -3.67 -30.57
C ARG A 203 17.63 -3.71 -29.96
N ALA A 204 17.75 -3.54 -28.64
CA ALA A 204 19.05 -3.55 -27.95
C ALA A 204 19.81 -4.87 -28.15
N LEU A 205 19.12 -6.00 -28.10
CA LEU A 205 19.72 -7.34 -28.25
C LEU A 205 19.86 -7.79 -29.70
N HIS A 206 19.40 -7.00 -30.69
CA HIS A 206 19.34 -7.39 -32.09
C HIS A 206 18.62 -8.75 -32.28
N ARG A 207 17.48 -8.93 -31.60
CA ARG A 207 16.67 -10.16 -31.63
C ARG A 207 15.24 -9.89 -32.14
N PRO A 208 14.58 -10.88 -32.75
CA PRO A 208 13.16 -10.74 -33.11
C PRO A 208 12.28 -10.51 -31.89
N TYR A 209 11.27 -9.63 -32.01
CA TYR A 209 10.30 -9.31 -30.95
C TYR A 209 9.76 -10.56 -30.25
N GLY A 210 9.17 -11.49 -31.02
CA GLY A 210 8.56 -12.71 -30.47
C GLY A 210 9.55 -13.68 -29.80
N ARG A 211 10.87 -13.51 -29.98
CA ARG A 211 11.87 -14.26 -29.22
C ARG A 211 12.09 -13.63 -27.84
N VAL A 212 12.12 -12.29 -27.76
CA VAL A 212 12.26 -11.55 -26.51
C VAL A 212 10.98 -11.67 -25.68
N GLU A 213 9.81 -11.51 -26.31
CA GLU A 213 8.50 -11.71 -25.69
C GLU A 213 8.41 -13.09 -25.00
N ARG A 214 8.69 -14.18 -25.73
CA ARG A 214 8.70 -15.55 -25.16
C ARG A 214 9.77 -15.79 -24.09
N ALA A 215 10.85 -15.01 -24.09
CA ALA A 215 11.86 -15.07 -23.05
C ALA A 215 11.36 -14.36 -21.77
N MET A 216 10.78 -13.17 -21.93
CA MET A 216 10.19 -12.40 -20.84
C MET A 216 8.95 -13.07 -20.24
N ALA A 217 8.12 -13.71 -21.08
CA ALA A 217 6.94 -14.47 -20.65
C ALA A 217 7.29 -15.61 -19.69
N ARG A 218 8.53 -16.13 -19.77
CA ARG A 218 9.04 -17.18 -18.87
C ARG A 218 9.62 -16.68 -17.55
N SER A 219 9.53 -15.37 -17.28
CA SER A 219 10.04 -14.78 -16.03
C SER A 219 9.36 -15.36 -14.78
N PRO A 220 8.02 -15.53 -14.72
CA PRO A 220 7.37 -16.13 -13.56
C PRO A 220 7.92 -17.52 -13.20
N GLU A 221 8.17 -18.38 -14.19
CA GLU A 221 8.74 -19.71 -13.97
C GLU A 221 10.21 -19.63 -13.53
N ARG A 222 10.99 -18.74 -14.15
CA ARG A 222 12.42 -18.53 -13.83
C ARG A 222 12.66 -17.92 -12.44
N LEU A 223 11.68 -17.21 -11.89
CA LEU A 223 11.74 -16.75 -10.51
C LEU A 223 11.68 -17.92 -9.51
N GLU A 224 11.17 -19.09 -9.90
CA GLU A 224 11.14 -20.30 -9.06
C GLU A 224 10.56 -20.03 -7.65
N GLY A 225 9.53 -19.19 -7.54
CA GLY A 225 8.95 -18.80 -6.25
C GLY A 225 9.74 -17.74 -5.47
N GLN A 226 10.68 -17.03 -6.09
CA GLN A 226 11.19 -15.76 -5.56
C GLN A 226 10.13 -14.66 -5.65
N ALA A 227 10.35 -13.57 -4.90
CA ALA A 227 9.48 -12.40 -4.96
C ALA A 227 9.45 -11.78 -6.37
N PHE A 228 8.28 -11.29 -6.78
CA PHE A 228 8.11 -10.66 -8.09
C PHE A 228 8.49 -9.16 -8.03
N VAL A 229 9.75 -8.90 -7.66
CA VAL A 229 10.33 -7.54 -7.52
C VAL A 229 11.35 -7.27 -8.62
N LYS A 230 11.54 -5.99 -8.97
CA LYS A 230 12.35 -5.56 -10.13
C LYS A 230 13.71 -6.25 -10.19
N ARG A 231 14.50 -6.17 -9.12
CA ARG A 231 15.86 -6.74 -9.06
C ARG A 231 15.93 -8.27 -9.24
N PHE A 232 14.85 -9.00 -9.01
CA PHE A 232 14.79 -10.45 -9.29
C PHE A 232 14.29 -10.69 -10.71
N VAL A 233 13.29 -9.94 -11.16
CA VAL A 233 12.79 -10.00 -12.55
C VAL A 233 13.91 -9.69 -13.53
N GLU A 234 14.74 -8.68 -13.29
CA GLU A 234 15.89 -8.33 -14.15
C GLU A 234 16.84 -9.51 -14.39
N ARG A 235 17.07 -10.35 -13.37
CA ARG A 235 17.94 -11.52 -13.47
C ARG A 235 17.34 -12.61 -14.36
N THR A 236 16.03 -12.58 -14.60
CA THR A 236 15.34 -13.54 -15.48
C THR A 236 15.21 -13.06 -16.93
N LEU A 237 15.54 -11.79 -17.21
CA LEU A 237 15.42 -11.17 -18.53
C LEU A 237 16.50 -11.69 -19.50
N PRO A 238 16.25 -11.64 -20.82
CA PRO A 238 17.20 -12.14 -21.82
C PRO A 238 18.48 -11.30 -21.98
N GLY A 239 18.57 -10.15 -21.31
CA GLY A 239 19.71 -9.25 -21.31
C GLY A 239 19.43 -7.99 -20.47
N PRO A 240 20.40 -7.07 -20.36
CA PRO A 240 20.23 -5.83 -19.58
C PRO A 240 19.11 -4.95 -20.15
N MET A 241 18.39 -4.26 -19.26
CA MET A 241 17.33 -3.33 -19.67
C MET A 241 17.91 -2.02 -20.20
N PRO A 242 17.48 -1.57 -21.40
CA PRO A 242 17.93 -0.30 -21.95
C PRO A 242 17.14 0.87 -21.36
N GLY A 243 17.84 1.87 -20.80
CA GLY A 243 17.33 3.21 -20.48
C GLY A 243 15.91 3.24 -19.92
N ASP A 244 15.00 3.93 -20.61
CA ASP A 244 13.60 4.13 -20.18
C ASP A 244 12.82 2.82 -19.95
N ALA A 245 13.20 1.71 -20.61
CA ALA A 245 12.55 0.42 -20.42
C ALA A 245 12.73 -0.12 -18.98
N ASP A 246 13.83 0.24 -18.33
CA ASP A 246 14.13 -0.08 -16.94
C ASP A 246 13.16 0.64 -15.97
N SER A 247 12.87 1.90 -16.26
CA SER A 247 11.93 2.71 -15.46
C SER A 247 10.49 2.21 -15.66
N LEU A 248 10.09 1.94 -16.90
CA LEU A 248 8.78 1.38 -17.23
C LEU A 248 8.55 0.00 -16.57
N LEU A 249 9.57 -0.86 -16.56
CA LEU A 249 9.51 -2.14 -15.87
C LEU A 249 9.28 -1.96 -14.36
N GLY A 250 10.03 -1.06 -13.72
CA GLY A 250 9.87 -0.76 -12.29
C GLY A 250 8.48 -0.22 -11.97
N LEU A 251 7.97 0.69 -12.81
CA LEU A 251 6.64 1.28 -12.67
C LEU A 251 5.55 0.22 -12.80
N PHE A 252 5.64 -0.64 -13.80
CA PHE A 252 4.71 -1.76 -14.01
C PHE A 252 4.65 -2.70 -12.80
N LEU A 253 5.82 -3.12 -12.29
CA LEU A 253 5.89 -4.04 -11.16
C LEU A 253 5.31 -3.42 -9.88
N SER A 254 5.60 -2.15 -9.64
CA SER A 254 5.06 -1.41 -8.50
C SER A 254 3.56 -1.18 -8.62
N ALA A 255 3.06 -0.91 -9.83
CA ALA A 255 1.63 -0.81 -10.11
C ALA A 255 0.89 -2.14 -9.86
N ALA A 256 1.47 -3.25 -10.34
CA ALA A 256 0.92 -4.58 -10.15
C ALA A 256 0.88 -4.98 -8.66
N TYR A 257 1.95 -4.66 -7.92
CA TYR A 257 2.01 -4.81 -6.47
C TYR A 257 0.89 -4.01 -5.77
N LEU A 258 0.81 -2.71 -6.02
CA LEU A 258 -0.21 -1.84 -5.43
C LEU A 258 -1.62 -2.34 -5.72
N ARG A 259 -1.88 -2.67 -6.99
CA ARG A 259 -3.19 -3.16 -7.45
C ARG A 259 -3.61 -4.43 -6.72
N SER A 260 -2.68 -5.36 -6.45
CA SER A 260 -2.96 -6.56 -5.66
C SER A 260 -3.44 -6.19 -4.26
N TYR A 261 -2.72 -5.31 -3.55
CA TYR A 261 -3.12 -4.88 -2.21
C TYR A 261 -4.45 -4.13 -2.20
N VAL A 262 -4.62 -3.18 -3.13
CA VAL A 262 -5.85 -2.38 -3.28
C VAL A 262 -7.07 -3.27 -3.50
N ARG A 263 -6.94 -4.31 -4.33
CA ARG A 263 -8.03 -5.24 -4.61
C ARG A 263 -8.25 -6.24 -3.48
N ASP A 264 -7.19 -6.92 -3.06
CA ASP A 264 -7.29 -8.08 -2.18
C ASP A 264 -7.61 -7.69 -0.73
N LEU A 265 -7.29 -6.46 -0.32
CA LEU A 265 -7.60 -5.91 1.01
C LEU A 265 -8.79 -4.93 0.99
N ASP A 266 -9.41 -4.70 -0.17
CA ASP A 266 -10.39 -3.63 -0.38
C ASP A 266 -9.91 -2.28 0.18
N THR A 267 -8.70 -1.83 -0.19
CA THR A 267 -8.16 -0.54 0.28
C THR A 267 -8.29 0.57 -0.76
N ALA A 268 -8.09 1.80 -0.31
CA ALA A 268 -7.76 2.94 -1.15
C ALA A 268 -6.27 3.29 -1.01
N ILE A 269 -5.76 4.16 -1.88
CA ILE A 269 -4.41 4.75 -1.81
C ILE A 269 -4.51 6.27 -1.91
N LEU A 270 -3.53 6.96 -1.33
CA LEU A 270 -3.43 8.42 -1.39
C LEU A 270 -2.43 8.84 -2.47
N THR A 271 -2.82 9.65 -3.45
CA THR A 271 -1.95 10.04 -4.59
C THR A 271 -1.68 11.54 -4.62
N ASP A 272 -0.96 12.04 -5.62
CA ASP A 272 -0.65 13.48 -5.80
C ASP A 272 0.00 14.11 -4.56
N LEU A 273 0.91 13.37 -3.92
CA LEU A 273 1.62 13.85 -2.75
C LEU A 273 2.73 14.83 -3.15
N PRO A 274 3.21 15.67 -2.22
CA PRO A 274 4.36 16.56 -2.49
C PRO A 274 5.65 15.82 -2.88
N ILE A 275 5.77 14.53 -2.51
CA ILE A 275 6.90 13.66 -2.86
C ILE A 275 6.74 12.94 -4.20
N GLY A 276 5.57 13.03 -4.82
CA GLY A 276 5.25 12.42 -6.11
C GLY A 276 3.82 11.89 -6.17
N PRO A 277 3.32 11.49 -7.36
CA PRO A 277 2.01 10.89 -7.52
C PRO A 277 1.84 9.60 -6.71
N LEU A 278 2.91 8.80 -6.61
CA LEU A 278 3.00 7.52 -5.88
C LEU A 278 1.85 6.54 -6.15
N SER A 279 1.23 6.64 -7.32
CA SER A 279 0.12 5.78 -7.77
C SER A 279 0.60 4.68 -8.70
N CYS A 280 1.82 4.78 -9.22
CA CYS A 280 2.36 3.92 -10.27
C CYS A 280 1.39 3.79 -11.47
N GLU A 281 0.86 4.92 -11.94
CA GLU A 281 -0.11 5.01 -13.03
C GLU A 281 -1.51 4.44 -12.75
N LEU A 282 -1.75 3.89 -11.56
CA LEU A 282 -3.10 3.57 -11.12
C LEU A 282 -3.93 4.86 -11.03
N ASN A 283 -5.15 4.80 -11.56
CA ASN A 283 -6.05 5.94 -11.65
C ASN A 283 -7.52 5.49 -11.69
N ASP A 284 -8.44 6.41 -11.41
CA ASP A 284 -9.88 6.15 -11.30
C ASP A 284 -10.55 5.68 -12.62
N SER A 285 -9.89 5.79 -13.78
CA SER A 285 -10.46 5.26 -15.04
C SER A 285 -10.38 3.73 -15.12
N MET A 286 -9.51 3.11 -14.32
CA MET A 286 -9.45 1.65 -14.19
C MET A 286 -10.62 1.18 -13.32
N GLU A 287 -11.41 0.23 -13.85
CA GLU A 287 -12.66 -0.24 -13.23
C GLU A 287 -12.49 -0.68 -11.76
N ASP A 288 -11.40 -1.37 -11.45
CA ASP A 288 -11.10 -1.85 -10.11
C ASP A 288 -10.49 -0.79 -9.19
N MET A 289 -10.07 0.36 -9.72
CA MET A 289 -9.48 1.48 -8.97
C MET A 289 -10.46 2.61 -8.70
N LYS A 290 -11.63 2.61 -9.35
CA LYS A 290 -12.64 3.66 -9.21
C LYS A 290 -12.99 3.93 -7.74
N GLY A 291 -12.80 5.18 -7.30
CA GLY A 291 -13.10 5.60 -5.93
C GLY A 291 -12.09 5.08 -4.89
N ARG A 292 -10.94 4.57 -5.34
CA ARG A 292 -9.84 4.07 -4.50
C ARG A 292 -8.56 4.88 -4.66
N VAL A 293 -8.47 5.76 -5.65
CA VAL A 293 -7.30 6.61 -5.89
C VAL A 293 -7.60 8.02 -5.41
N LEU A 294 -7.23 8.32 -4.16
CA LEU A 294 -7.61 9.57 -3.50
C LEU A 294 -6.49 10.61 -3.62
N SER A 295 -6.71 11.71 -4.33
CA SER A 295 -5.72 12.79 -4.45
C SER A 295 -5.49 13.52 -3.11
N TYR A 296 -4.26 13.49 -2.58
CA TYR A 296 -3.81 14.28 -1.42
C TYR A 296 -4.09 15.77 -1.64
N ARG A 297 -3.68 16.30 -2.80
CA ARG A 297 -3.79 17.72 -3.13
C ARG A 297 -5.24 18.21 -3.11
N ARG A 298 -6.19 17.35 -3.47
CA ARG A 298 -7.62 17.68 -3.40
C ARG A 298 -8.07 17.91 -1.96
N LEU A 299 -7.76 17.01 -1.03
CA LEU A 299 -8.12 17.21 0.38
C LEU A 299 -7.36 18.39 0.96
N ASP A 300 -6.06 18.51 0.69
CA ASP A 300 -5.22 19.60 1.19
C ASP A 300 -5.77 20.98 0.81
N LEU A 301 -6.18 21.15 -0.45
CA LEU A 301 -6.84 22.36 -0.92
C LEU A 301 -8.19 22.60 -0.24
N ALA A 302 -8.97 21.54 0.00
CA ALA A 302 -10.23 21.67 0.72
C ALA A 302 -10.02 22.09 2.17
N LEU A 303 -9.02 21.54 2.87
CA LEU A 303 -8.64 21.96 4.22
C LEU A 303 -8.20 23.43 4.26
N HIS A 304 -7.49 23.88 3.23
CA HIS A 304 -7.11 25.29 3.10
C HIS A 304 -8.34 26.20 2.94
N TRP A 305 -9.30 25.82 2.10
CA TRP A 305 -10.55 26.56 1.95
C TRP A 305 -11.40 26.55 3.22
N LEU A 306 -11.42 25.44 3.94
CA LEU A 306 -12.03 25.31 5.27
C LEU A 306 -11.29 26.11 6.35
N ARG A 307 -10.12 26.68 6.04
CA ARG A 307 -9.24 27.39 6.97
C ARG A 307 -8.78 26.54 8.14
N VAL A 308 -8.62 25.22 7.92
CA VAL A 308 -8.16 24.25 8.92
C VAL A 308 -6.81 23.62 8.56
N ASP A 309 -6.24 23.93 7.40
CA ASP A 309 -4.98 23.37 6.91
C ASP A 309 -3.81 23.55 7.90
N HIS A 310 -3.62 24.76 8.44
CA HIS A 310 -2.53 25.01 9.38
C HIS A 310 -2.67 24.17 10.66
N PHE A 311 -3.87 24.15 11.24
CA PHE A 311 -4.19 23.28 12.37
C PHE A 311 -3.93 21.81 12.01
N VAL A 312 -4.49 21.32 10.90
CA VAL A 312 -4.33 19.94 10.46
C VAL A 312 -2.88 19.57 10.19
N HIS A 313 -2.01 20.44 9.69
CA HIS A 313 -0.62 20.08 9.39
C HIS A 313 0.38 20.34 10.51
N ARG A 314 0.10 21.30 11.38
CA ARG A 314 1.09 21.82 12.35
C ARG A 314 0.61 21.82 13.80
N GLY A 315 -0.70 22.00 14.03
CA GLY A 315 -1.24 22.16 15.38
C GLY A 315 -1.83 20.90 15.99
N ALA A 316 -2.55 20.10 15.20
CA ALA A 316 -3.39 19.04 15.72
C ALA A 316 -2.57 17.85 16.23
N THR A 317 -2.94 17.33 17.39
CA THR A 317 -2.55 16.00 17.86
C THR A 317 -3.24 14.91 17.02
N TRP A 318 -2.76 13.67 17.10
CA TRP A 318 -3.43 12.54 16.44
C TRP A 318 -4.86 12.35 16.93
N LYS A 319 -5.10 12.53 18.24
CA LYS A 319 -6.43 12.44 18.85
C LYS A 319 -7.38 13.50 18.28
N GLU A 320 -6.93 14.73 18.10
CA GLU A 320 -7.75 15.79 17.51
C GLU A 320 -8.05 15.53 16.02
N LEU A 321 -7.12 14.96 15.26
CA LEU A 321 -7.40 14.54 13.89
C LEU A 321 -8.46 13.43 13.84
N VAL A 322 -8.42 12.48 14.78
CA VAL A 322 -9.46 11.46 14.91
C VAL A 322 -10.80 12.08 15.29
N LEU A 323 -10.85 13.04 16.21
CA LEU A 323 -12.08 13.77 16.53
C LEU A 323 -12.65 14.51 15.30
N LEU A 324 -11.78 15.18 14.55
CA LEU A 324 -12.18 15.87 13.31
C LEU A 324 -12.70 14.90 12.26
N ARG A 325 -12.03 13.76 12.03
CA ARG A 325 -12.48 12.75 11.06
C ARG A 325 -13.84 12.17 11.45
N SER A 326 -14.12 12.04 12.74
CA SER A 326 -15.32 11.38 13.26
C SER A 326 -16.55 12.29 13.27
N SER A 327 -16.43 13.58 12.92
CA SER A 327 -17.61 14.43 12.76
C SER A 327 -18.38 14.07 11.49
N ALA A 328 -19.71 14.05 11.60
CA ALA A 328 -20.58 13.72 10.47
C ALA A 328 -20.45 14.76 9.35
N GLU A 329 -20.25 16.01 9.73
CA GLU A 329 -20.05 17.16 8.84
C GLU A 329 -18.77 17.01 8.01
N PHE A 330 -17.66 16.57 8.63
CA PHE A 330 -16.44 16.29 7.88
C PHE A 330 -16.62 15.10 6.94
N GLY A 331 -17.34 14.07 7.39
CA GLY A 331 -17.71 12.92 6.57
C GLY A 331 -18.53 13.29 5.33
N MET A 332 -19.53 14.17 5.48
CA MET A 332 -20.30 14.72 4.37
C MET A 332 -19.40 15.46 3.37
N ILE A 333 -18.53 16.35 3.86
CA ILE A 333 -17.63 17.13 3.00
C ILE A 333 -16.68 16.21 2.22
N THR A 334 -16.01 15.27 2.88
CA THR A 334 -15.09 14.34 2.21
C THR A 334 -15.82 13.44 1.21
N SER A 335 -17.03 12.98 1.54
CA SER A 335 -17.86 12.19 0.62
C SER A 335 -18.24 12.97 -0.63
N LEU A 336 -18.54 14.27 -0.49
CA LEU A 336 -18.81 15.15 -1.62
C LEU A 336 -17.56 15.43 -2.45
N LEU A 337 -16.40 15.62 -1.82
CA LEU A 337 -15.13 15.90 -2.49
C LEU A 337 -14.62 14.74 -3.35
N TYR A 338 -14.83 13.51 -2.92
CA TYR A 338 -14.34 12.30 -3.61
C TYR A 338 -15.45 11.46 -4.26
N GLY A 339 -16.72 11.81 -4.05
CA GLY A 339 -17.86 11.22 -4.73
C GLY A 339 -18.18 11.89 -6.08
N SER A 340 -19.37 11.62 -6.60
CA SER A 340 -19.94 12.27 -7.79
C SER A 340 -20.46 13.70 -7.51
N GLY A 341 -20.18 14.24 -6.32
CA GLY A 341 -20.61 15.56 -5.88
C GLY A 341 -19.92 16.69 -6.64
N SER A 342 -20.63 17.80 -6.84
CA SER A 342 -20.10 18.95 -7.57
C SER A 342 -19.10 19.72 -6.71
N ALA A 343 -17.82 19.72 -7.10
CA ALA A 343 -16.79 20.59 -6.51
C ALA A 343 -17.22 22.08 -6.50
N ASN A 344 -18.15 22.47 -7.38
CA ASN A 344 -18.72 23.81 -7.38
C ASN A 344 -19.66 24.05 -6.18
N ALA A 345 -20.45 23.05 -5.77
CA ALA A 345 -21.30 23.16 -4.57
C ALA A 345 -20.43 23.39 -3.32
N PHE A 346 -19.32 22.66 -3.18
CA PHE A 346 -18.35 22.89 -2.10
C PHE A 346 -17.79 24.32 -2.13
N ARG A 347 -17.33 24.79 -3.30
CA ARG A 347 -16.81 26.16 -3.43
C ARG A 347 -17.83 27.22 -3.07
N LEU A 348 -19.08 27.07 -3.51
CA LEU A 348 -20.16 28.00 -3.19
C LEU A 348 -20.51 27.98 -1.69
N ALA A 349 -20.52 26.80 -1.07
CA ALA A 349 -20.71 26.68 0.37
C ALA A 349 -19.59 27.37 1.17
N ILE A 350 -18.33 27.26 0.74
CA ILE A 350 -17.20 28.00 1.32
C ILE A 350 -17.43 29.52 1.22
N ILE A 351 -17.88 30.02 0.06
CA ILE A 351 -18.18 31.45 -0.13
C ILE A 351 -19.31 31.88 0.81
N GLY A 352 -20.36 31.08 0.95
CA GLY A 352 -21.44 31.33 1.91
C GLY A 352 -20.93 31.38 3.36
N ALA A 353 -20.15 30.38 3.76
CA ALA A 353 -19.55 30.27 5.08
C ALA A 353 -18.62 31.45 5.42
N SER A 354 -17.90 31.98 4.43
CA SER A 354 -16.99 33.14 4.61
C SER A 354 -17.67 34.42 5.09
N ARG A 355 -19.00 34.49 4.97
CA ARG A 355 -19.81 35.60 5.50
C ARG A 355 -20.21 35.42 6.97
N SER A 356 -20.01 34.23 7.54
CA SER A 356 -20.25 33.95 8.95
C SER A 356 -19.13 34.54 9.82
N ARG A 357 -19.50 35.15 10.95
CA ARG A 357 -18.54 35.61 11.95
C ARG A 357 -17.77 34.46 12.62
N HIS A 358 -18.30 33.25 12.55
CA HIS A 358 -17.69 32.05 13.15
C HIS A 358 -16.73 31.33 12.19
N PHE A 359 -16.52 31.84 10.97
CA PHE A 359 -15.64 31.20 9.99
C PHE A 359 -14.29 31.91 9.89
N GLY A 360 -13.28 31.37 10.56
CA GLY A 360 -11.94 31.97 10.70
C GLY A 360 -10.81 30.96 10.56
N PRO A 361 -9.54 31.39 10.55
CA PRO A 361 -8.40 30.47 10.68
C PRO A 361 -8.52 29.63 11.96
N ALA A 362 -8.48 28.31 11.84
CA ALA A 362 -8.54 27.42 12.98
C ALA A 362 -7.18 27.33 13.69
N ALA A 363 -7.18 27.59 15.00
CA ALA A 363 -6.01 27.37 15.86
C ALA A 363 -6.20 26.14 16.76
N THR A 364 -7.45 25.78 17.05
CA THR A 364 -7.83 24.67 17.92
C THR A 364 -8.73 23.66 17.21
N CYS A 365 -8.90 22.47 17.80
CA CYS A 365 -9.85 21.49 17.30
C CYS A 365 -11.29 22.03 17.30
N GLY A 366 -11.65 22.87 18.28
CA GLY A 366 -12.97 23.50 18.36
C GLY A 366 -13.23 24.44 17.18
N ASP A 367 -12.25 25.26 16.81
CA ASP A 367 -12.34 26.14 15.64
C ASP A 367 -12.49 25.33 14.35
N ALA A 368 -11.71 24.25 14.22
CA ALA A 368 -11.75 23.38 13.04
C ALA A 368 -13.12 22.70 12.87
N LEU A 369 -13.67 22.16 13.96
CA LEU A 369 -15.02 21.57 13.97
C LEU A 369 -16.09 22.63 13.66
N SER A 370 -15.95 23.85 14.20
CA SER A 370 -16.87 24.96 13.91
C SER A 370 -16.86 25.34 12.44
N ASN A 371 -15.68 25.51 11.83
CA ASN A 371 -15.55 25.81 10.40
C ASN A 371 -16.18 24.73 9.52
N VAL A 372 -15.90 23.47 9.84
CA VAL A 372 -16.46 22.31 9.14
C VAL A 372 -17.99 22.30 9.24
N ALA A 373 -18.54 22.54 10.43
CA ALA A 373 -19.98 22.57 10.65
C ALA A 373 -20.67 23.70 9.88
N VAL A 374 -20.10 24.92 9.88
CA VAL A 374 -20.64 26.06 9.12
C VAL A 374 -20.70 25.74 7.63
N VAL A 375 -19.65 25.12 7.06
CA VAL A 375 -19.61 24.77 5.64
C VAL A 375 -20.56 23.62 5.31
N ALA A 376 -20.66 22.62 6.18
CA ALA A 376 -21.61 21.52 6.01
C ALA A 376 -23.07 21.99 6.06
N ASP A 377 -23.42 22.95 6.93
CA ASP A 377 -24.75 23.56 6.96
C ASP A 377 -25.06 24.32 5.66
N GLN A 378 -24.09 25.07 5.12
CA GLN A 378 -24.26 25.71 3.81
C GLN A 378 -24.47 24.69 2.68
N LEU A 379 -23.71 23.58 2.69
CA LEU A 379 -23.89 22.50 1.73
C LEU A 379 -25.27 21.85 1.84
N ALA A 380 -25.73 21.56 3.06
CA ALA A 380 -27.03 20.94 3.30
C ALA A 380 -28.17 21.79 2.75
N ARG A 381 -28.12 23.11 2.93
CA ARG A 381 -29.12 24.07 2.39
C ARG A 381 -29.11 24.19 0.86
N MET A 382 -28.01 23.83 0.22
CA MET A 382 -27.89 23.88 -1.24
C MET A 382 -28.31 22.59 -1.93
N LEU A 383 -28.25 21.46 -1.21
CA LEU A 383 -28.52 20.12 -1.74
C LEU A 383 -29.90 19.59 -1.36
N GLY A 384 -30.52 20.13 -0.30
CA GLY A 384 -31.94 19.97 0.01
C GLY A 384 -32.76 21.08 -0.60
#